data_AF-A0A553PS56-F1
#
_entry.id   AF-A0A553PS56-F1
#
_cell.length_a   1.000
_cell.length_b   1.000
_cell.length_c   1.000
_cell.angle_alpha   90.00
_cell.angle_beta   90.00
_cell.angle_gamma   90.00
#
_symmetry.space_group_name_H-M   'P 1'
#
loop_
_entity.id
_entity.type
_entity.pdbx_description
1 polymer ?
#
loop_
_entity_poly.entity_id
_entity_poly.type
_entity_poly.pdbx_seq_one_letter_code
_entity_poly.pdbx_strand_id
1 'polypeptide(L)'
;MGTLSSRLTLALVLLVPMAQGVIVLTGIGAVLGRIETSFEGNSFFGFHSIPYAHPPLGTLRFRDPLPIGNWQGVFNATLDGPACIQIPAIVETGTIGAEDCLWLSVYTPSLVPESKLPVVVWIHGGRWSYGSGRQSSYGPHQLIDRGVVVIHVQYRLGALGWLSTQDSVAPGNYGFNDQVLALKWIKSNVHSFGGDPDRITLLGHSAGGASAHGHIISPLSNGLFQRAISISGATTMAWAGQQNNHGQIARRQAQLVGCPIHPSQALIECLRTVDAVTLTASASGFTEFFPDTAAKLPFGVYSPRVDVEADYPFWPLDPTEALALGEFNKDIPWMTGITSMESSAFSVELFGKIWEDRLAFANDNLNEVFKHLFTHPGVGPQERDAIWDFYFNNKEWNRTEHRIRVAEMMSDSLFNFEELLGVYLQSRQSLSNIYLYKFNYIGSWGYVNMYGESPNHHGGVAHLDDVRYIMSMPWAGPHNEEDKRMVKLYTSMIGNFIRSGNPSLEQNSWLPFRPGRGRLLNFNSPFDAQMSRCLPFPLPRLSFWRQILNVPWFLHWDYLTCSLNDETSVKAVNEVFETDDILEKNVV
;
A
#
# COMPACT_ATOMS: atom_id res chain seq x y z
N MET A 1 -60.33 40.06 -29.87
CA MET A 1 -59.59 39.95 -28.59
C MET A 1 -59.85 38.57 -28.01
N GLY A 2 -58.81 37.81 -27.68
CA GLY A 2 -58.90 36.51 -26.99
C GLY A 2 -58.42 35.31 -27.81
N THR A 3 -57.10 35.17 -27.91
CA THR A 3 -56.38 34.06 -28.55
C THR A 3 -56.34 32.79 -27.69
N LEU A 4 -56.59 31.63 -28.30
CA LEU A 4 -56.33 30.30 -27.74
C LEU A 4 -54.82 30.13 -27.46
N SER A 5 -54.46 29.79 -26.23
CA SER A 5 -53.12 29.34 -25.87
C SER A 5 -53.08 27.81 -25.85
N SER A 6 -52.43 27.22 -26.85
CA SER A 6 -52.02 25.82 -26.85
C SER A 6 -50.72 25.69 -26.04
N ARG A 7 -50.72 24.86 -25.00
CA ARG A 7 -49.50 24.47 -24.29
C ARG A 7 -48.90 23.25 -25.00
N LEU A 8 -47.83 23.47 -25.77
CA LEU A 8 -46.89 22.40 -26.13
C LEU A 8 -46.20 21.93 -24.84
N THR A 9 -46.35 20.65 -24.49
CA THR A 9 -45.53 20.02 -23.44
C THR A 9 -44.44 19.24 -24.17
N LEU A 10 -43.21 19.74 -24.08
CA LEU A 10 -42.01 19.17 -24.68
C LEU A 10 -41.68 17.85 -23.97
N ALA A 11 -41.74 16.72 -24.68
CA ALA A 11 -41.27 15.44 -24.17
C ALA A 11 -39.73 15.46 -24.14
N LEU A 12 -39.16 15.62 -22.96
CA LEU A 12 -37.73 15.50 -22.73
C LEU A 12 -37.35 14.01 -22.84
N VAL A 13 -36.90 13.58 -24.01
CA VAL A 13 -36.29 12.25 -24.17
C VAL A 13 -34.89 12.31 -23.57
N LEU A 14 -34.76 11.86 -22.32
CA LEU A 14 -33.47 11.54 -21.72
C LEU A 14 -32.89 10.33 -22.48
N LEU A 15 -32.03 10.60 -23.45
CA LEU A 15 -31.12 9.62 -24.02
C LEU A 15 -30.10 9.27 -22.94
N VAL A 16 -30.42 8.27 -22.11
CA VAL A 16 -29.40 7.56 -21.32
C VAL A 16 -28.53 6.82 -22.34
N PRO A 17 -27.20 7.05 -22.39
CA PRO A 17 -26.34 6.22 -23.22
C PRO A 17 -26.47 4.80 -22.67
N MET A 18 -27.04 3.87 -23.43
CA MET A 18 -26.85 2.45 -23.16
C MET A 18 -25.35 2.22 -23.27
N ALA A 19 -24.67 2.05 -22.12
CA ALA A 19 -23.29 1.56 -22.11
C ALA A 19 -23.28 0.27 -22.93
N GLN A 20 -22.50 0.25 -24.02
CA GLN A 20 -22.30 -0.97 -24.80
C GLN A 20 -21.62 -1.99 -23.89
N GLY A 21 -22.40 -2.96 -23.43
CA GLY A 21 -21.91 -4.07 -22.61
C GLY A 21 -21.06 -5.02 -23.45
N VAL A 22 -19.98 -5.53 -22.86
CA VAL A 22 -19.11 -6.53 -23.49
C VAL A 22 -19.14 -7.83 -22.67
N ILE A 23 -19.27 -8.98 -23.33
CA ILE A 23 -19.29 -10.27 -22.64
C ILE A 23 -17.97 -11.01 -22.91
N VAL A 24 -17.33 -11.48 -21.84
CA VAL A 24 -16.16 -12.36 -21.88
C VAL A 24 -16.54 -13.72 -21.30
N LEU A 25 -16.10 -14.78 -21.97
CA LEU A 25 -16.21 -16.15 -21.46
C LEU A 25 -14.94 -16.50 -20.69
N THR A 26 -15.10 -16.78 -19.39
CA THR A 26 -14.02 -17.26 -18.52
C THR A 26 -14.17 -18.77 -18.30
N GLY A 27 -13.16 -19.41 -17.69
CA GLY A 27 -13.24 -20.83 -17.33
C GLY A 27 -14.33 -21.18 -16.32
N ILE A 28 -14.84 -20.17 -15.59
CA ILE A 28 -15.81 -20.33 -14.50
C ILE A 28 -17.21 -19.76 -14.84
N GLY A 29 -17.35 -19.06 -15.95
CA GLY A 29 -18.64 -18.52 -16.42
C GLY A 29 -18.51 -17.26 -17.28
N ALA A 30 -19.63 -16.81 -17.84
CA ALA A 30 -19.66 -15.58 -18.64
C ALA A 30 -19.73 -14.34 -17.74
N VAL A 31 -19.05 -13.27 -18.15
CA VAL A 31 -18.97 -12.00 -17.41
C VAL A 31 -19.30 -10.83 -18.34
N LEU A 32 -20.26 -9.99 -17.95
CA LEU A 32 -20.64 -8.76 -18.64
C LEU A 32 -19.90 -7.57 -18.03
N GLY A 33 -19.06 -6.90 -18.82
CA GLY A 33 -18.40 -5.64 -18.48
C GLY A 33 -18.91 -4.45 -19.30
N ARG A 34 -18.18 -3.34 -19.23
CA ARG A 34 -18.49 -2.08 -19.93
C ARG A 34 -17.24 -1.44 -20.56
N ILE A 35 -17.45 -0.51 -21.48
CA ILE A 35 -16.39 0.29 -22.09
C ILE A 35 -16.25 1.60 -21.32
N GLU A 36 -15.01 2.01 -21.07
CA GLU A 36 -14.63 3.21 -20.33
C GLU A 36 -13.48 3.95 -21.02
N THR A 37 -13.13 5.14 -20.54
CA THR A 37 -12.13 6.02 -21.15
C THR A 37 -10.97 6.27 -20.20
N SER A 38 -9.74 6.04 -20.66
CA SER A 38 -8.50 6.19 -19.89
C SER A 38 -8.11 7.66 -19.67
N PHE A 39 -7.00 7.88 -18.97
CA PHE A 39 -6.48 9.22 -18.69
C PHE A 39 -6.05 9.97 -19.96
N GLU A 40 -5.47 9.27 -20.93
CA GLU A 40 -5.08 9.83 -22.23
C GLU A 40 -6.19 9.79 -23.29
N GLY A 41 -7.41 9.36 -22.92
CA GLY A 41 -8.59 9.39 -23.78
C GLY A 41 -8.83 8.14 -24.63
N ASN A 42 -8.11 7.05 -24.36
CA ASN A 42 -8.27 5.77 -25.06
C ASN A 42 -9.42 4.96 -24.46
N SER A 43 -10.12 4.17 -25.27
CA SER A 43 -11.12 3.24 -24.75
C SER A 43 -10.46 2.02 -24.11
N PHE A 44 -11.02 1.55 -22.99
CA PHE A 44 -10.67 0.28 -22.36
C PHE A 44 -11.93 -0.45 -21.87
N PHE A 45 -11.79 -1.74 -21.54
CA PHE A 45 -12.88 -2.56 -21.01
C PHE A 45 -12.73 -2.75 -19.50
N GLY A 46 -13.81 -2.52 -18.75
CA GLY A 46 -13.89 -2.73 -17.30
C GLY A 46 -14.87 -3.84 -16.93
N PHE A 47 -14.42 -4.77 -16.09
CA PHE A 47 -15.20 -5.84 -15.49
C PHE A 47 -15.05 -5.75 -13.97
N HIS A 48 -16.08 -5.25 -13.30
CA HIS A 48 -16.07 -4.91 -11.89
C HIS A 48 -16.57 -6.06 -11.01
N SER A 49 -15.88 -6.28 -9.90
CA SER A 49 -16.35 -7.12 -8.78
C SER A 49 -16.76 -8.54 -9.17
N ILE A 50 -15.93 -9.19 -9.98
CA ILE A 50 -16.00 -10.63 -10.26
C ILE A 50 -15.62 -11.39 -8.96
N PRO A 51 -16.48 -12.27 -8.43
CA PRO A 51 -16.13 -13.05 -7.24
C PRO A 51 -14.99 -14.02 -7.57
N TYR A 52 -13.99 -14.11 -6.68
CA TYR A 52 -12.92 -15.12 -6.77
C TYR A 52 -13.03 -16.18 -5.66
N ALA A 53 -13.84 -15.91 -4.63
CA ALA A 53 -14.04 -16.80 -3.50
C ALA A 53 -15.53 -16.89 -3.12
N HIS A 54 -15.88 -17.94 -2.38
CA HIS A 54 -17.14 -17.97 -1.65
C HIS A 54 -17.19 -16.84 -0.61
N PRO A 55 -18.39 -16.24 -0.37
CA PRO A 55 -18.56 -15.25 0.69
C PRO A 55 -18.11 -15.81 2.05
N PRO A 56 -17.24 -15.11 2.82
CA PRO A 56 -16.68 -15.61 4.08
C PRO A 56 -17.68 -15.46 5.26
N LEU A 57 -18.91 -15.92 5.07
CA LEU A 57 -20.03 -15.77 5.99
C LEU A 57 -20.16 -16.95 6.95
N GLY A 58 -20.73 -16.71 8.13
CA GLY A 58 -21.08 -17.74 9.10
C GLY A 58 -19.88 -18.59 9.50
N THR A 59 -19.89 -19.90 9.18
CA THR A 59 -18.80 -20.82 9.52
C THR A 59 -17.52 -20.59 8.72
N LEU A 60 -17.59 -19.84 7.61
CA LEU A 60 -16.42 -19.44 6.82
C LEU A 60 -15.73 -18.18 7.38
N ARG A 61 -16.35 -17.47 8.32
CA ARG A 61 -15.69 -16.37 9.04
C ARG A 61 -14.54 -16.92 9.89
N PHE A 62 -13.40 -16.21 9.86
CA PHE A 62 -12.13 -16.64 10.47
C PHE A 62 -11.66 -18.01 9.98
N ARG A 63 -11.72 -18.21 8.66
CA ARG A 63 -11.15 -19.35 7.94
C ARG A 63 -10.52 -18.89 6.64
N ASP A 64 -9.68 -19.74 6.07
CA ASP A 64 -9.15 -19.56 4.73
C ASP A 64 -10.29 -19.48 3.70
N PRO A 65 -10.13 -18.63 2.67
CA PRO A 65 -11.15 -18.47 1.66
C PRO A 65 -11.24 -19.74 0.79
N LEU A 66 -12.44 -20.03 0.31
CA LEU A 66 -12.69 -21.14 -0.60
C LEU A 66 -12.88 -20.61 -2.03
N PRO A 67 -12.27 -21.25 -3.05
CA PRO A 67 -12.45 -20.84 -4.45
C PRO A 67 -13.93 -20.82 -4.83
N ILE A 68 -14.35 -19.80 -5.56
CA ILE A 68 -15.70 -19.78 -6.13
C ILE A 68 -15.85 -20.90 -7.17
N GLY A 69 -17.00 -21.57 -7.17
CA GLY A 69 -17.37 -22.51 -8.22
C GLY A 69 -17.84 -21.83 -9.50
N ASN A 70 -18.12 -22.64 -10.53
CA ASN A 70 -18.66 -22.15 -11.80
C ASN A 70 -20.10 -21.62 -11.62
N TRP A 71 -20.45 -20.55 -12.33
CA TRP A 71 -21.82 -20.05 -12.40
C TRP A 71 -22.45 -20.27 -13.77
N GLN A 72 -23.79 -20.34 -13.78
CA GLN A 72 -24.60 -20.39 -14.99
C GLN A 72 -25.07 -19.00 -15.38
N GLY A 73 -25.26 -18.75 -16.67
CA GLY A 73 -25.66 -17.45 -17.19
C GLY A 73 -24.50 -16.44 -17.23
N VAL A 74 -24.85 -15.15 -17.23
CA VAL A 74 -23.90 -14.05 -17.35
C VAL A 74 -23.86 -13.28 -16.04
N PHE A 75 -22.69 -13.24 -15.41
CA PHE A 75 -22.46 -12.42 -14.21
C PHE A 75 -22.34 -10.94 -14.62
N ASN A 76 -23.12 -10.07 -13.99
CA ASN A 76 -23.10 -8.64 -14.29
C ASN A 76 -21.98 -7.94 -13.50
N ALA A 77 -20.87 -7.68 -14.19
CA ALA A 77 -19.67 -7.01 -13.68
C ALA A 77 -19.56 -5.58 -14.22
N THR A 78 -20.67 -4.85 -14.32
CA THR A 78 -20.67 -3.46 -14.86
C THR A 78 -20.56 -2.39 -13.79
N LEU A 79 -20.62 -2.74 -12.50
CA LEU A 79 -20.62 -1.81 -11.38
C LEU A 79 -19.75 -2.35 -10.24
N ASP A 80 -19.14 -1.43 -9.48
CA ASP A 80 -18.42 -1.78 -8.26
C ASP A 80 -19.37 -2.43 -7.24
N GLY A 81 -18.94 -3.55 -6.68
CA GLY A 81 -19.50 -4.19 -5.51
C GLY A 81 -19.15 -3.44 -4.21
N PRO A 82 -19.66 -3.91 -3.08
CA PRO A 82 -19.39 -3.30 -1.78
C PRO A 82 -17.92 -3.45 -1.39
N ALA A 83 -17.37 -2.44 -0.69
CA ALA A 83 -16.10 -2.60 0.00
C ALA A 83 -16.20 -3.68 1.10
N CYS A 84 -15.07 -4.26 1.53
CA CYS A 84 -15.07 -5.08 2.73
C CYS A 84 -15.45 -4.26 3.97
N ILE A 85 -16.03 -4.91 4.98
CA ILE A 85 -16.46 -4.22 6.19
C ILE A 85 -15.29 -3.50 6.86
N GLN A 86 -15.50 -2.22 7.18
CA GLN A 86 -14.52 -1.33 7.76
C GLN A 86 -15.22 -0.19 8.52
N ILE A 87 -14.50 0.45 9.43
CA ILE A 87 -14.94 1.73 9.99
C ILE A 87 -14.74 2.80 8.92
N PRO A 88 -15.72 3.69 8.66
CA PRO A 88 -15.57 4.77 7.69
C PRO A 88 -14.27 5.55 7.90
N ALA A 89 -13.48 5.66 6.83
CA ALA A 89 -12.22 6.40 6.78
C ALA A 89 -12.36 7.63 5.88
N ILE A 90 -11.36 8.51 5.86
CA ILE A 90 -11.45 9.77 5.10
C ILE A 90 -11.56 9.56 3.57
N VAL A 91 -10.98 8.47 3.04
CA VAL A 91 -11.07 8.08 1.61
C VAL A 91 -12.35 7.26 1.33
N GLU A 92 -12.94 6.66 2.37
CA GLU A 92 -14.12 5.79 2.30
C GLU A 92 -15.24 6.37 3.19
N THR A 93 -15.52 7.67 3.01
CA THR A 93 -16.47 8.40 3.86
C THR A 93 -17.86 7.77 3.78
N GLY A 94 -18.40 7.40 4.93
CA GLY A 94 -19.72 6.76 5.03
C GLY A 94 -19.79 5.30 4.53
N THR A 95 -18.69 4.71 4.06
CA THR A 95 -18.66 3.30 3.65
C THR A 95 -18.44 2.42 4.88
N ILE A 96 -19.45 1.60 5.22
CA ILE A 96 -19.31 0.52 6.22
C ILE A 96 -18.87 -0.78 5.55
N GLY A 97 -19.30 -1.06 4.31
CA GLY A 97 -18.95 -2.27 3.55
C GLY A 97 -19.86 -3.48 3.78
N ALA A 98 -19.47 -4.64 3.27
CA ALA A 98 -20.13 -5.95 3.44
C ALA A 98 -19.10 -7.08 3.68
N GLU A 99 -19.49 -8.15 4.39
CA GLU A 99 -18.59 -9.32 4.57
C GLU A 99 -18.42 -10.11 3.28
N ASP A 100 -19.47 -10.13 2.45
CA ASP A 100 -19.39 -10.63 1.09
C ASP A 100 -18.69 -9.58 0.21
N CYS A 101 -17.36 -9.64 0.23
CA CYS A 101 -16.50 -8.65 -0.44
C CYS A 101 -15.31 -9.28 -1.19
N LEU A 102 -15.22 -10.61 -1.29
CA LEU A 102 -14.10 -11.31 -1.91
C LEU A 102 -14.23 -11.35 -3.45
N TRP A 103 -14.04 -10.19 -4.05
CA TRP A 103 -14.11 -9.97 -5.48
C TRP A 103 -12.87 -9.24 -6.01
N LEU A 104 -12.68 -9.30 -7.32
CA LEU A 104 -11.66 -8.54 -8.04
C LEU A 104 -12.28 -7.84 -9.25
N SER A 105 -11.64 -6.77 -9.71
CA SER A 105 -12.03 -6.05 -10.92
C SER A 105 -10.92 -6.13 -11.95
N VAL A 106 -11.24 -6.41 -13.21
CA VAL A 106 -10.29 -6.53 -14.33
C VAL A 106 -10.52 -5.40 -15.32
N TYR A 107 -9.45 -4.69 -15.66
CA TYR A 107 -9.43 -3.62 -16.64
C TYR A 107 -8.41 -3.95 -17.73
N THR A 108 -8.80 -3.89 -18.99
CA THR A 108 -7.93 -4.28 -20.11
C THR A 108 -8.10 -3.34 -21.32
N PRO A 109 -7.00 -2.91 -21.98
CA PRO A 109 -7.07 -2.09 -23.17
C PRO A 109 -7.52 -2.89 -24.41
N SER A 110 -7.40 -4.22 -24.40
CA SER A 110 -7.83 -5.07 -25.51
C SER A 110 -8.14 -6.50 -25.06
N LEU A 111 -9.29 -7.03 -25.49
CA LEU A 111 -9.68 -8.42 -25.28
C LEU A 111 -9.04 -9.40 -26.29
N VAL A 112 -8.58 -8.88 -27.42
CA VAL A 112 -7.93 -9.67 -28.49
C VAL A 112 -6.64 -8.97 -28.91
N PRO A 113 -5.65 -8.86 -28.01
CA PRO A 113 -4.39 -8.20 -28.33
C PRO A 113 -3.55 -9.08 -29.27
N GLU A 114 -2.68 -8.45 -30.07
CA GLU A 114 -1.75 -9.18 -30.97
C GLU A 114 -0.78 -10.09 -30.19
N SER A 115 -0.41 -9.67 -28.97
CA SER A 115 0.37 -10.45 -28.02
C SER A 115 -0.24 -10.33 -26.63
N LYS A 116 -0.10 -11.37 -25.79
CA LYS A 116 -0.65 -11.34 -24.42
C LYS A 116 -0.04 -10.17 -23.63
N LEU A 117 -0.90 -9.45 -22.94
CA LEU A 117 -0.53 -8.23 -22.22
C LEU A 117 0.05 -8.55 -20.85
N PRO A 118 1.08 -7.82 -20.37
CA PRO A 118 1.50 -7.95 -18.99
C PRO A 118 0.36 -7.54 -18.04
N VAL A 119 0.32 -8.17 -16.87
CA VAL A 119 -0.74 -8.02 -15.87
C VAL A 119 -0.16 -7.33 -14.64
N VAL A 120 -0.86 -6.35 -14.11
CA VAL A 120 -0.56 -5.72 -12.83
C VAL A 120 -1.72 -5.92 -11.86
N VAL A 121 -1.41 -6.39 -10.66
CA VAL A 121 -2.38 -6.68 -9.60
C VAL A 121 -2.22 -5.66 -8.49
N TRP A 122 -3.18 -4.76 -8.36
CA TRP A 122 -3.25 -3.74 -7.32
C TRP A 122 -3.75 -4.33 -6.01
N ILE A 123 -2.93 -4.21 -4.97
CA ILE A 123 -3.27 -4.52 -3.58
C ILE A 123 -3.37 -3.18 -2.83
N HIS A 124 -4.58 -2.81 -2.43
CA HIS A 124 -4.81 -1.52 -1.78
C HIS A 124 -4.21 -1.46 -0.38
N GLY A 125 -3.81 -0.25 0.05
CA GLY A 125 -3.39 0.04 1.41
C GLY A 125 -4.55 0.28 2.38
N GLY A 126 -4.27 0.93 3.51
CA GLY A 126 -5.28 1.27 4.53
C GLY A 126 -5.12 0.52 5.85
N ARG A 127 -3.87 0.30 6.28
CA ARG A 127 -3.52 -0.27 7.61
C ARG A 127 -4.17 -1.63 7.87
N TRP A 128 -4.45 -2.39 6.80
CA TRP A 128 -5.22 -3.64 6.83
C TRP A 128 -6.60 -3.55 7.50
N SER A 129 -7.11 -2.34 7.71
CA SER A 129 -8.32 -2.06 8.51
C SER A 129 -9.39 -1.32 7.71
N TYR A 130 -9.01 -0.64 6.64
CA TYR A 130 -9.88 0.07 5.70
C TYR A 130 -9.25 0.09 4.30
N GLY A 131 -9.95 0.67 3.33
CA GLY A 131 -9.57 0.74 1.94
C GLY A 131 -10.42 -0.18 1.05
N SER A 132 -10.28 0.00 -0.26
CA SER A 132 -10.88 -0.89 -1.23
C SER A 132 -10.19 -0.84 -2.60
N GLY A 133 -10.32 -1.91 -3.37
CA GLY A 133 -10.02 -2.06 -4.79
C GLY A 133 -11.17 -1.62 -5.70
N ARG A 134 -12.14 -0.86 -5.19
CA ARG A 134 -13.20 -0.26 -5.99
C ARG A 134 -12.61 0.78 -6.92
N GLN A 135 -13.16 0.91 -8.13
CA GLN A 135 -12.73 1.95 -9.06
C GLN A 135 -12.95 3.36 -8.49
N SER A 136 -14.01 3.53 -7.69
CA SER A 136 -14.32 4.78 -6.99
C SER A 136 -13.22 5.21 -6.00
N SER A 137 -12.40 4.27 -5.54
CA SER A 137 -11.35 4.51 -4.55
C SER A 137 -9.99 4.63 -5.24
N TYR A 138 -9.67 3.69 -6.12
CA TYR A 138 -8.52 3.77 -7.02
C TYR A 138 -8.94 3.29 -8.41
N GLY A 139 -8.71 4.10 -9.44
CA GLY A 139 -9.07 3.77 -10.83
C GLY A 139 -7.85 3.44 -11.70
N PRO A 140 -8.01 2.60 -12.74
CA PRO A 140 -6.91 2.12 -13.59
C PRO A 140 -6.42 3.15 -14.63
N HIS A 141 -7.08 4.31 -14.71
CA HIS A 141 -7.10 5.22 -15.85
C HIS A 141 -5.72 5.65 -16.36
N GLN A 142 -4.75 5.88 -15.47
CA GLN A 142 -3.39 6.31 -15.85
C GLN A 142 -2.52 5.13 -16.29
N LEU A 143 -2.64 3.98 -15.63
CA LEU A 143 -1.77 2.83 -15.88
C LEU A 143 -2.22 2.02 -17.09
N ILE A 144 -3.52 1.98 -17.39
CA ILE A 144 -4.09 1.27 -18.54
C ILE A 144 -3.54 1.80 -19.88
N ASP A 145 -3.20 3.09 -19.96
CA ASP A 145 -2.56 3.74 -21.13
C ASP A 145 -1.15 3.19 -21.42
N ARG A 146 -0.59 2.38 -20.52
CA ARG A 146 0.70 1.69 -20.71
C ARG A 146 0.56 0.33 -21.36
N GLY A 147 -0.62 -0.04 -21.85
CA GLY A 147 -0.83 -1.32 -22.54
C GLY A 147 -0.69 -2.52 -21.61
N VAL A 148 -1.23 -2.42 -20.40
CA VAL A 148 -1.20 -3.48 -19.38
C VAL A 148 -2.62 -3.83 -18.94
N VAL A 149 -2.85 -5.06 -18.48
CA VAL A 149 -4.09 -5.42 -17.79
C VAL A 149 -3.95 -5.02 -16.33
N VAL A 150 -4.87 -4.21 -15.81
CA VAL A 150 -4.88 -3.79 -14.40
C VAL A 150 -5.96 -4.59 -13.67
N ILE A 151 -5.62 -5.22 -12.56
CA ILE A 151 -6.56 -5.98 -11.72
C ILE A 151 -6.54 -5.42 -10.31
N HIS A 152 -7.69 -5.05 -9.77
CA HIS A 152 -7.80 -4.64 -8.37
C HIS A 152 -8.37 -5.78 -7.55
N VAL A 153 -7.75 -6.10 -6.42
CA VAL A 153 -8.19 -7.18 -5.53
C VAL A 153 -8.72 -6.61 -4.23
N GLN A 154 -9.86 -7.11 -3.78
CA GLN A 154 -10.34 -6.95 -2.41
C GLN A 154 -9.87 -8.11 -1.54
N TYR A 155 -9.66 -7.83 -0.26
CA TYR A 155 -9.32 -8.82 0.76
C TYR A 155 -9.93 -8.40 2.11
N ARG A 156 -10.15 -9.36 3.02
CA ARG A 156 -10.73 -9.07 4.34
C ARG A 156 -9.85 -8.11 5.15
N LEU A 157 -10.51 -7.24 5.93
CA LEU A 157 -9.88 -6.18 6.72
C LEU A 157 -10.19 -6.35 8.22
N GLY A 158 -9.44 -5.62 9.05
CA GLY A 158 -9.60 -5.57 10.50
C GLY A 158 -9.60 -6.96 11.15
N ALA A 159 -10.48 -7.14 12.15
CA ALA A 159 -10.63 -8.42 12.82
C ALA A 159 -10.93 -9.58 11.84
N LEU A 160 -11.76 -9.33 10.82
CA LEU A 160 -12.19 -10.36 9.88
C LEU A 160 -11.04 -10.89 9.00
N GLY A 161 -10.04 -10.06 8.72
CA GLY A 161 -8.88 -10.42 7.92
C GLY A 161 -7.67 -10.91 8.72
N TRP A 162 -7.54 -10.50 9.99
CA TRP A 162 -6.23 -10.55 10.67
C TRP A 162 -6.31 -11.02 12.13
N LEU A 163 -7.49 -11.29 12.68
CA LEU A 163 -7.61 -11.81 14.04
C LEU A 163 -6.97 -13.19 14.17
N SER A 164 -6.17 -13.38 15.21
CA SER A 164 -5.50 -14.64 15.50
C SER A 164 -5.55 -14.99 16.98
N THR A 165 -5.88 -16.25 17.29
CA THR A 165 -5.78 -16.82 18.65
C THR A 165 -4.39 -17.35 18.98
N GLN A 166 -3.45 -17.29 18.02
CA GLN A 166 -2.10 -17.86 18.12
C GLN A 166 -2.09 -19.37 18.38
N ASP A 167 -3.07 -20.07 17.81
CA ASP A 167 -3.19 -21.51 17.77
C ASP A 167 -3.90 -21.93 16.48
N SER A 168 -4.09 -23.25 16.27
CA SER A 168 -4.72 -23.79 15.06
C SER A 168 -6.23 -23.50 14.94
N VAL A 169 -6.89 -22.94 15.96
CA VAL A 169 -8.32 -22.61 15.89
C VAL A 169 -8.56 -21.39 14.99
N ALA A 170 -7.69 -20.39 15.12
CA ALA A 170 -7.68 -19.20 14.28
C ALA A 170 -6.24 -18.69 14.13
N PRO A 171 -5.45 -19.24 13.20
CA PRO A 171 -4.03 -18.91 13.07
C PRO A 171 -3.78 -17.47 12.61
N GLY A 172 -4.71 -16.84 11.87
CA GLY A 172 -4.63 -15.46 11.39
C GLY A 172 -4.41 -15.38 9.88
N ASN A 173 -3.93 -14.22 9.40
CA ASN A 173 -3.54 -13.97 8.00
C ASN A 173 -4.60 -14.28 6.93
N TYR A 174 -5.89 -14.29 7.27
CA TYR A 174 -6.97 -14.56 6.33
C TYR A 174 -6.98 -13.59 5.14
N GLY A 175 -6.63 -12.32 5.37
CA GLY A 175 -6.47 -11.32 4.32
C GLY A 175 -5.35 -11.65 3.33
N PHE A 176 -4.26 -12.30 3.77
CA PHE A 176 -3.25 -12.83 2.85
C PHE A 176 -3.74 -14.07 2.10
N ASN A 177 -4.47 -14.95 2.78
CA ASN A 177 -5.03 -16.13 2.12
C ASN A 177 -6.07 -15.75 1.06
N ASP A 178 -6.81 -14.66 1.27
CA ASP A 178 -7.67 -13.98 0.27
C ASP A 178 -6.85 -13.54 -0.96
N GLN A 179 -5.74 -12.83 -0.72
CA GLN A 179 -4.85 -12.37 -1.79
C GLN A 179 -4.23 -13.55 -2.56
N VAL A 180 -3.77 -14.61 -1.88
CA VAL A 180 -3.25 -15.84 -2.52
C VAL A 180 -4.31 -16.48 -3.41
N LEU A 181 -5.55 -16.60 -2.93
CA LEU A 181 -6.63 -17.19 -3.72
C LEU A 181 -6.98 -16.31 -4.93
N ALA A 182 -6.99 -15.00 -4.78
CA ALA A 182 -7.17 -14.07 -5.89
C ALA A 182 -6.05 -14.22 -6.94
N LEU A 183 -4.79 -14.37 -6.52
CA LEU A 183 -3.67 -14.62 -7.44
C LEU A 183 -3.80 -15.94 -8.19
N LYS A 184 -4.25 -17.01 -7.53
CA LYS A 184 -4.57 -18.30 -8.18
C LYS A 184 -5.69 -18.15 -9.21
N TRP A 185 -6.72 -17.37 -8.88
CA TRP A 185 -7.80 -17.03 -9.81
C TRP A 185 -7.26 -16.28 -11.03
N ILE A 186 -6.42 -15.25 -10.82
CA ILE A 186 -5.84 -14.42 -11.88
C ILE A 186 -4.98 -15.29 -12.81
N LYS A 187 -4.07 -16.09 -12.25
CA LYS A 187 -3.22 -17.02 -13.01
C LYS A 187 -4.05 -17.96 -13.90
N SER A 188 -5.22 -18.38 -13.43
CA SER A 188 -6.09 -19.31 -14.15
C SER A 188 -6.99 -18.63 -15.20
N ASN A 189 -7.34 -17.36 -15.03
CA ASN A 189 -8.42 -16.72 -15.82
C ASN A 189 -8.00 -15.49 -16.63
N VAL A 190 -6.85 -14.86 -16.34
CA VAL A 190 -6.50 -13.55 -16.94
C VAL A 190 -6.33 -13.59 -18.46
N HIS A 191 -6.03 -14.77 -19.02
CA HIS A 191 -5.94 -14.98 -20.46
C HIS A 191 -7.26 -14.69 -21.19
N SER A 192 -8.42 -14.90 -20.55
CA SER A 192 -9.74 -14.55 -21.09
C SER A 192 -9.93 -13.04 -21.29
N PHE A 193 -9.09 -12.22 -20.64
CA PHE A 193 -9.11 -10.76 -20.70
C PHE A 193 -7.92 -10.19 -21.50
N GLY A 194 -7.21 -11.04 -22.25
CA GLY A 194 -6.04 -10.67 -23.05
C GLY A 194 -4.71 -10.62 -22.28
N GLY A 195 -4.72 -10.90 -20.96
CA GLY A 195 -3.53 -10.87 -20.14
C GLY A 195 -2.67 -12.14 -20.22
N ASP A 196 -1.40 -11.99 -19.88
CA ASP A 196 -0.43 -13.06 -19.81
C ASP A 196 -0.31 -13.60 -18.38
N PRO A 197 -0.73 -14.85 -18.10
CA PRO A 197 -0.59 -15.42 -16.77
C PRO A 197 0.87 -15.56 -16.34
N ASP A 198 1.83 -15.53 -17.25
CA ASP A 198 3.27 -15.66 -16.96
C ASP A 198 3.99 -14.30 -16.86
N ARG A 199 3.24 -13.19 -16.88
CA ARG A 199 3.78 -11.83 -16.70
C ARG A 199 2.92 -11.00 -15.75
N ILE A 200 2.72 -11.53 -14.55
CA ILE A 200 2.00 -10.89 -13.45
C ILE A 200 2.98 -10.11 -12.57
N THR A 201 2.65 -8.84 -12.31
CA THR A 201 3.36 -7.95 -11.39
C THR A 201 2.42 -7.57 -10.24
N LEU A 202 2.83 -7.80 -8.99
CA LEU A 202 2.12 -7.24 -7.84
C LEU A 202 2.48 -5.76 -7.70
N LEU A 203 1.50 -4.92 -7.41
CA LEU A 203 1.67 -3.50 -7.14
C LEU A 203 0.84 -3.15 -5.91
N GLY A 204 1.44 -2.58 -4.89
CA GLY A 204 0.68 -2.16 -3.71
C GLY A 204 1.26 -0.94 -3.03
N HIS A 205 0.41 -0.25 -2.27
CA HIS A 205 0.80 0.92 -1.48
C HIS A 205 0.58 0.71 0.01
N SER A 206 1.48 1.23 0.86
CA SER A 206 1.35 1.16 2.32
C SER A 206 1.22 -0.30 2.77
N ALA A 207 0.19 -0.63 3.57
CA ALA A 207 -0.19 -2.01 3.90
C ALA A 207 -0.27 -2.95 2.67
N GLY A 208 -0.72 -2.45 1.52
CA GLY A 208 -0.72 -3.19 0.25
C GLY A 208 0.68 -3.36 -0.35
N GLY A 209 1.57 -2.39 -0.16
CA GLY A 209 2.98 -2.49 -0.56
C GLY A 209 3.74 -3.51 0.30
N ALA A 210 3.49 -3.49 1.61
CA ALA A 210 3.96 -4.53 2.53
C ALA A 210 3.36 -5.90 2.18
N SER A 211 2.11 -5.95 1.70
CA SER A 211 1.50 -7.19 1.21
C SER A 211 2.17 -7.70 -0.06
N ALA A 212 2.44 -6.83 -1.05
CA ALA A 212 3.16 -7.19 -2.27
C ALA A 212 4.57 -7.73 -1.97
N HIS A 213 5.30 -7.11 -1.06
CA HIS A 213 6.59 -7.63 -0.57
C HIS A 213 6.41 -8.93 0.22
N GLY A 214 5.36 -9.04 1.04
CA GLY A 214 5.01 -10.25 1.78
C GLY A 214 4.82 -11.49 0.92
N HIS A 215 4.21 -11.33 -0.25
CA HIS A 215 4.07 -12.38 -1.25
C HIS A 215 5.42 -12.82 -1.85
N ILE A 216 6.46 -11.97 -1.88
CA ILE A 216 7.82 -12.40 -2.29
C ILE A 216 8.37 -13.41 -1.29
N ILE A 217 8.07 -13.23 0.00
CA ILE A 217 8.58 -14.05 1.09
C ILE A 217 7.76 -15.34 1.24
N SER A 218 6.45 -15.26 1.02
CA SER A 218 5.56 -16.39 1.28
C SER A 218 5.79 -17.59 0.34
N PRO A 219 5.94 -18.82 0.88
CA PRO A 219 5.99 -20.03 0.07
C PRO A 219 4.67 -20.30 -0.67
N LEU A 220 3.53 -19.82 -0.14
CA LEU A 220 2.21 -20.03 -0.77
C LEU A 220 2.02 -19.26 -2.08
N SER A 221 2.90 -18.29 -2.33
CA SER A 221 2.82 -17.38 -3.47
C SER A 221 3.82 -17.73 -4.58
N ASN A 222 4.65 -18.75 -4.37
CA ASN A 222 5.67 -19.18 -5.33
C ASN A 222 5.02 -19.52 -6.69
N GLY A 223 5.57 -18.96 -7.77
CA GLY A 223 5.10 -19.16 -9.14
C GLY A 223 3.80 -18.43 -9.52
N LEU A 224 3.15 -17.70 -8.60
CA LEU A 224 1.90 -16.98 -8.89
C LEU A 224 2.13 -15.63 -9.58
N PHE A 225 3.32 -15.05 -9.47
CA PHE A 225 3.69 -13.77 -10.06
C PHE A 225 5.19 -13.73 -10.37
N GLN A 226 5.62 -12.75 -11.16
CA GLN A 226 6.99 -12.66 -11.67
C GLN A 226 7.73 -11.40 -11.22
N ARG A 227 7.02 -10.38 -10.73
CA ARG A 227 7.59 -9.09 -10.29
C ARG A 227 6.75 -8.48 -9.17
N ALA A 228 7.35 -7.62 -8.36
CA ALA A 228 6.63 -6.87 -7.35
C ALA A 228 7.05 -5.39 -7.32
N ILE A 229 6.09 -4.53 -7.03
CA ILE A 229 6.26 -3.10 -6.80
C ILE A 229 5.63 -2.75 -5.45
N SER A 230 6.42 -2.19 -4.56
CA SER A 230 6.02 -1.76 -3.23
C SER A 230 6.15 -0.24 -3.10
N ILE A 231 5.04 0.44 -2.89
CA ILE A 231 5.01 1.90 -2.72
C ILE A 231 4.85 2.19 -1.24
N SER A 232 5.86 2.75 -0.59
CA SER A 232 5.84 3.14 0.82
C SER A 232 5.43 2.01 1.77
N GLY A 233 5.94 0.79 1.55
CA GLY A 233 5.59 -0.36 2.37
C GLY A 233 6.39 -1.62 2.07
N ALA A 234 7.03 -2.16 3.11
CA ALA A 234 7.79 -3.41 3.09
C ALA A 234 7.42 -4.25 4.32
N THR A 235 7.76 -5.54 4.34
CA THR A 235 7.53 -6.41 5.50
C THR A 235 8.40 -6.08 6.71
N THR A 236 9.50 -5.34 6.51
CA THR A 236 10.37 -4.84 7.59
C THR A 236 9.79 -3.64 8.33
N MET A 237 8.80 -2.96 7.76
CA MET A 237 8.21 -1.76 8.35
C MET A 237 7.81 -1.99 9.80
N ALA A 238 8.05 -1.00 10.67
CA ALA A 238 7.76 -1.11 12.10
C ALA A 238 6.28 -1.43 12.40
N TRP A 239 5.38 -1.04 11.48
CA TRP A 239 3.95 -1.29 11.55
C TRP A 239 3.53 -2.61 10.86
N ALA A 240 4.43 -3.33 10.18
CA ALA A 240 4.17 -4.55 9.43
C ALA A 240 4.77 -5.78 10.12
N GLY A 241 3.96 -6.59 10.81
CA GLY A 241 4.33 -7.95 11.17
C GLY A 241 5.19 -8.14 12.43
N GLN A 242 5.62 -7.07 13.10
CA GLN A 242 6.43 -7.15 14.32
C GLN A 242 5.59 -7.19 15.63
N GLN A 243 4.26 -7.25 15.53
CA GLN A 243 3.38 -7.35 16.70
C GLN A 243 3.30 -8.80 17.18
N ASN A 244 3.50 -9.05 18.49
CA ASN A 244 3.46 -10.40 19.07
C ASN A 244 2.24 -10.66 19.96
N ASN A 245 1.34 -9.68 20.09
CA ASN A 245 0.21 -9.69 21.02
C ASN A 245 -1.13 -10.13 20.38
N HIS A 246 -1.12 -10.77 19.21
CA HIS A 246 -2.35 -11.12 18.46
C HIS A 246 -3.38 -11.90 19.29
N GLY A 247 -2.98 -12.89 20.07
CA GLY A 247 -3.89 -13.65 20.93
C GLY A 247 -4.51 -12.81 22.04
N GLN A 248 -3.80 -11.78 22.54
CA GLN A 248 -4.34 -10.82 23.49
C GLN A 248 -5.36 -9.90 22.81
N ILE A 249 -5.05 -9.44 21.60
CA ILE A 249 -5.97 -8.65 20.76
C ILE A 249 -7.26 -9.45 20.48
N ALA A 250 -7.15 -10.74 20.14
CA ALA A 250 -8.32 -11.60 19.92
C ALA A 250 -9.20 -11.77 21.18
N ARG A 251 -8.57 -12.00 22.35
CA ARG A 251 -9.30 -12.05 23.63
C ARG A 251 -9.98 -10.74 23.96
N ARG A 252 -9.30 -9.63 23.71
CA ARG A 252 -9.87 -8.31 23.94
C ARG A 252 -11.02 -7.99 22.98
N GLN A 253 -10.88 -8.34 21.70
CA GLN A 253 -11.97 -8.25 20.73
C GLN A 253 -13.19 -9.03 21.21
N ALA A 254 -12.99 -10.25 21.74
CA ALA A 254 -14.07 -11.05 22.31
C ALA A 254 -14.74 -10.36 23.51
N GLN A 255 -13.96 -9.78 24.43
CA GLN A 255 -14.52 -9.03 25.57
C GLN A 255 -15.38 -7.84 25.14
N LEU A 256 -14.93 -7.09 24.12
CA LEU A 256 -15.63 -5.89 23.63
C LEU A 256 -17.02 -6.18 23.06
N VAL A 257 -17.27 -7.43 22.66
CA VAL A 257 -18.56 -7.89 22.11
C VAL A 257 -19.24 -8.94 23.00
N GLY A 258 -18.77 -9.13 24.22
CA GLY A 258 -19.39 -10.03 25.21
C GLY A 258 -19.18 -11.53 24.95
N CYS A 259 -18.16 -11.91 24.17
CA CYS A 259 -17.81 -13.30 23.89
C CYS A 259 -16.86 -13.91 24.95
N PRO A 260 -16.86 -15.25 25.11
CA PRO A 260 -15.87 -15.94 25.94
C PRO A 260 -14.45 -15.67 25.45
N ILE A 261 -13.50 -15.57 26.39
CA ILE A 261 -12.08 -15.38 26.07
C ILE A 261 -11.27 -16.69 26.03
N HIS A 262 -11.84 -17.78 26.56
CA HIS A 262 -11.26 -19.12 26.57
C HIS A 262 -12.38 -20.19 26.58
N PRO A 263 -12.12 -21.41 26.05
CA PRO A 263 -10.98 -21.73 25.17
C PRO A 263 -11.12 -21.03 23.80
N SER A 264 -10.06 -21.03 22.99
CA SER A 264 -10.04 -20.38 21.66
C SER A 264 -11.21 -20.82 20.76
N GLN A 265 -11.62 -22.09 20.86
CA GLN A 265 -12.78 -22.61 20.15
C GLN A 265 -14.08 -21.86 20.49
N ALA A 266 -14.39 -21.70 21.78
CA ALA A 266 -15.59 -21.00 22.23
C ALA A 266 -15.53 -19.49 21.91
N LEU A 267 -14.33 -18.91 21.95
CA LEU A 267 -14.08 -17.53 21.54
C LEU A 267 -14.48 -17.34 20.07
N ILE A 268 -13.90 -18.14 19.16
CA ILE A 268 -14.12 -18.01 17.71
C ILE A 268 -15.56 -18.39 17.33
N GLU A 269 -16.14 -19.42 17.94
CA GLU A 269 -17.55 -19.78 17.73
C GLU A 269 -18.49 -18.64 18.11
N CYS A 270 -18.25 -17.97 19.23
CA CYS A 270 -19.05 -16.80 19.62
C CYS A 270 -18.85 -15.63 18.66
N LEU A 271 -17.60 -15.29 18.28
CA LEU A 271 -17.32 -14.20 17.34
C LEU A 271 -17.97 -14.40 15.96
N ARG A 272 -18.20 -15.65 15.53
CA ARG A 272 -18.97 -15.96 14.31
C ARG A 272 -20.46 -15.58 14.41
N THR A 273 -21.01 -15.50 15.62
CA THR A 273 -22.42 -15.10 15.83
C THR A 273 -22.64 -13.60 15.96
N VAL A 274 -21.56 -12.82 16.17
CA VAL A 274 -21.64 -11.37 16.31
C VAL A 274 -21.91 -10.74 14.95
N ASP A 275 -22.76 -9.72 14.91
CA ASP A 275 -22.95 -8.93 13.69
C ASP A 275 -21.62 -8.30 13.23
N ALA A 276 -21.38 -8.30 11.93
CA ALA A 276 -20.09 -7.92 11.36
C ALA A 276 -19.77 -6.44 11.54
N VAL A 277 -20.78 -5.57 11.47
CA VAL A 277 -20.64 -4.14 11.72
C VAL A 277 -20.34 -3.89 13.18
N THR A 278 -21.06 -4.55 14.08
CA THR A 278 -20.83 -4.49 15.53
C THR A 278 -19.41 -4.94 15.89
N LEU A 279 -18.97 -6.08 15.35
CA LEU A 279 -17.62 -6.61 15.53
C LEU A 279 -16.57 -5.59 15.08
N THR A 280 -16.73 -5.04 13.88
CA THR A 280 -15.76 -4.09 13.32
C THR A 280 -15.74 -2.76 14.06
N ALA A 281 -16.91 -2.20 14.40
CA ALA A 281 -17.04 -0.95 15.13
C ALA A 281 -16.48 -1.03 16.56
N SER A 282 -16.56 -2.21 17.19
CA SER A 282 -16.01 -2.43 18.52
C SER A 282 -14.48 -2.28 18.59
N ALA A 283 -13.77 -2.27 17.45
CA ALA A 283 -12.34 -1.97 17.40
C ALA A 283 -12.00 -0.54 17.91
N SER A 284 -12.99 0.36 17.99
CA SER A 284 -12.83 1.65 18.67
C SER A 284 -12.61 1.52 20.19
N GLY A 285 -12.91 0.36 20.78
CA GLY A 285 -12.79 0.09 22.22
C GLY A 285 -11.42 -0.43 22.69
N PHE A 286 -10.43 -0.56 21.80
CA PHE A 286 -9.06 -0.97 22.15
C PHE A 286 -8.25 0.16 22.83
N THR A 287 -8.84 0.79 23.84
CA THR A 287 -8.22 1.94 24.52
C THR A 287 -6.99 1.56 25.34
N GLU A 288 -6.82 0.32 25.75
CA GLU A 288 -5.62 -0.13 26.47
C GLU A 288 -4.37 -0.27 25.58
N PHE A 289 -4.55 -0.55 24.28
CA PHE A 289 -3.46 -0.50 23.33
C PHE A 289 -3.25 0.92 22.78
N PHE A 290 -4.26 1.78 22.95
CA PHE A 290 -4.32 3.15 22.45
C PHE A 290 -5.08 4.06 23.44
N PRO A 291 -4.46 4.49 24.56
CA PRO A 291 -5.16 5.22 25.61
C PRO A 291 -5.70 6.56 25.13
N ASP A 292 -7.03 6.57 25.06
CA ASP A 292 -7.97 7.65 24.80
C ASP A 292 -7.95 8.38 23.44
N THR A 293 -9.13 8.30 22.82
CA THR A 293 -9.47 8.47 21.40
C THR A 293 -9.42 9.89 20.82
N ALA A 294 -8.82 10.85 21.51
CA ALA A 294 -8.59 12.16 20.92
C ALA A 294 -7.45 12.08 19.89
N ALA A 295 -6.36 11.36 20.14
CA ALA A 295 -5.39 11.04 19.08
C ALA A 295 -5.74 9.67 18.46
N LYS A 296 -6.67 9.60 17.50
CA LYS A 296 -6.84 8.39 16.66
C LYS A 296 -5.55 8.16 15.86
N LEU A 297 -4.61 7.46 16.46
CA LEU A 297 -3.22 7.28 16.02
C LEU A 297 -3.11 6.53 14.68
N PRO A 298 -1.96 6.67 13.99
CA PRO A 298 -1.78 6.31 12.58
C PRO A 298 -1.69 4.82 12.24
N PHE A 299 -1.89 3.87 13.17
CA PHE A 299 -1.71 2.43 12.90
C PHE A 299 -2.88 1.58 13.41
N GLY A 300 -3.24 0.56 12.64
CA GLY A 300 -4.34 -0.36 12.98
C GLY A 300 -3.96 -1.35 14.08
N VAL A 301 -4.95 -1.81 14.86
CA VAL A 301 -4.78 -2.87 15.88
C VAL A 301 -4.46 -4.22 15.25
N TYR A 302 -4.94 -4.40 14.02
CA TYR A 302 -4.91 -5.64 13.28
C TYR A 302 -3.77 -5.60 12.27
N SER A 303 -2.91 -6.62 12.32
CA SER A 303 -1.73 -6.71 11.46
C SER A 303 -1.45 -8.17 11.08
N PRO A 304 -0.66 -8.41 10.02
CA PRO A 304 -0.15 -9.74 9.70
C PRO A 304 0.75 -10.32 10.80
N ARG A 305 0.94 -11.63 10.81
CA ARG A 305 1.86 -12.33 11.73
C ARG A 305 2.57 -13.51 11.10
N VAL A 306 3.61 -14.01 11.78
CA VAL A 306 4.15 -15.36 11.56
C VAL A 306 3.10 -16.38 12.01
N ASP A 307 2.64 -17.25 11.12
CA ASP A 307 1.47 -18.13 11.30
C ASP A 307 1.80 -19.62 11.23
N VAL A 308 2.90 -20.02 11.88
CA VAL A 308 3.40 -21.41 11.94
C VAL A 308 2.38 -22.46 12.40
N GLU A 309 1.31 -22.04 13.07
CA GLU A 309 0.25 -22.93 13.54
C GLU A 309 -0.82 -23.23 12.47
N ALA A 310 -0.79 -22.54 11.33
CA ALA A 310 -1.66 -22.83 10.19
C ALA A 310 -1.24 -24.12 9.46
N ASP A 311 -2.21 -24.83 8.86
CA ASP A 311 -1.93 -26.00 8.04
C ASP A 311 -1.01 -25.67 6.85
N TYR A 312 -1.21 -24.48 6.28
CA TYR A 312 -0.41 -23.90 5.21
C TYR A 312 -0.03 -22.47 5.61
N PRO A 313 1.10 -22.27 6.30
CA PRO A 313 1.49 -20.95 6.79
C PRO A 313 1.82 -20.00 5.63
N PHE A 314 1.27 -18.79 5.67
CA PHE A 314 1.68 -17.74 4.74
C PHE A 314 3.10 -17.28 5.05
N TRP A 315 3.44 -17.13 6.33
CA TRP A 315 4.77 -16.82 6.84
C TRP A 315 5.17 -17.83 7.92
N PRO A 316 5.89 -18.91 7.54
CA PRO A 316 6.42 -19.87 8.50
C PRO A 316 7.59 -19.32 9.33
N LEU A 317 8.10 -18.15 8.97
CA LEU A 317 9.24 -17.49 9.59
C LEU A 317 8.98 -15.98 9.63
N ASP A 318 9.60 -15.29 10.59
CA ASP A 318 9.60 -13.82 10.59
C ASP A 318 10.11 -13.29 9.24
N PRO A 319 9.40 -12.35 8.59
CA PRO A 319 9.81 -11.84 7.28
C PRO A 319 11.21 -11.22 7.25
N THR A 320 11.63 -10.54 8.32
CA THR A 320 12.97 -9.93 8.40
C THR A 320 14.04 -11.01 8.51
N GLU A 321 13.78 -12.03 9.32
CA GLU A 321 14.65 -13.22 9.42
C GLU A 321 14.71 -13.98 8.10
N ALA A 322 13.58 -14.18 7.43
CA ALA A 322 13.49 -14.82 6.12
C ALA A 322 14.33 -14.08 5.07
N LEU A 323 14.28 -12.75 5.03
CA LEU A 323 15.13 -11.95 4.15
C LEU A 323 16.62 -12.11 4.49
N ALA A 324 16.99 -12.10 5.77
CA ALA A 324 18.38 -12.24 6.21
C ALA A 324 18.98 -13.62 5.84
N LEU A 325 18.20 -14.69 6.01
CA LEU A 325 18.59 -16.06 5.71
C LEU A 325 18.46 -16.40 4.21
N GLY A 326 17.72 -15.60 3.45
CA GLY A 326 17.41 -15.91 2.06
C GLY A 326 16.33 -16.99 1.91
N GLU A 327 15.38 -17.08 2.84
CA GLU A 327 14.23 -17.98 2.78
C GLU A 327 13.02 -17.28 2.14
N PHE A 328 13.19 -16.86 0.88
CA PHE A 328 12.16 -16.18 0.08
C PHE A 328 12.31 -16.53 -1.41
N ASN A 329 11.36 -16.12 -2.26
CA ASN A 329 11.43 -16.32 -3.71
C ASN A 329 12.49 -15.38 -4.34
N LYS A 330 13.76 -15.81 -4.42
CA LYS A 330 14.93 -14.97 -4.76
C LYS A 330 14.98 -14.45 -6.19
N ASP A 331 14.21 -15.05 -7.09
CA ASP A 331 14.18 -14.75 -8.52
C ASP A 331 13.20 -13.63 -8.89
N ILE A 332 12.44 -13.10 -7.93
CA ILE A 332 11.47 -12.02 -8.16
C ILE A 332 12.18 -10.65 -8.16
N PRO A 333 12.19 -9.89 -9.29
CA PRO A 333 12.62 -8.50 -9.29
C PRO A 333 11.66 -7.64 -8.47
N TRP A 334 12.22 -6.68 -7.73
CA TRP A 334 11.45 -5.83 -6.82
C TRP A 334 11.75 -4.35 -7.06
N MET A 335 10.71 -3.56 -7.31
CA MET A 335 10.81 -2.10 -7.28
C MET A 335 10.18 -1.60 -5.99
N THR A 336 10.82 -0.67 -5.31
CA THR A 336 10.29 -0.10 -4.09
C THR A 336 10.73 1.34 -3.88
N GLY A 337 10.02 2.07 -3.02
CA GLY A 337 10.38 3.43 -2.70
C GLY A 337 9.45 4.10 -1.72
N ILE A 338 9.82 5.32 -1.36
CA ILE A 338 9.16 6.13 -0.35
C ILE A 338 9.00 7.57 -0.84
N THR A 339 8.05 8.29 -0.25
CA THR A 339 7.88 9.74 -0.43
C THR A 339 8.88 10.50 0.43
N SER A 340 9.07 11.79 0.13
CA SER A 340 10.10 12.59 0.81
C SER A 340 9.77 12.95 2.26
N MET A 341 8.50 12.87 2.66
CA MET A 341 8.01 13.13 4.01
C MET A 341 6.76 12.29 4.30
N GLU A 342 6.88 10.96 4.29
CA GLU A 342 5.81 9.98 4.50
C GLU A 342 4.82 10.41 5.60
N SER A 343 5.35 10.79 6.76
CA SER A 343 4.53 11.06 7.93
C SER A 343 3.96 12.47 8.02
N SER A 344 4.08 13.28 6.96
CA SER A 344 3.35 14.55 6.86
C SER A 344 1.84 14.35 7.01
N ALA A 345 1.28 13.33 6.37
CA ALA A 345 -0.12 12.97 6.48
C ALA A 345 -0.52 12.63 7.92
N PHE A 346 0.25 11.78 8.60
CA PHE A 346 -0.02 11.38 9.98
C PHE A 346 0.12 12.55 10.96
N SER A 347 1.11 13.42 10.73
CA SER A 347 1.26 14.67 11.48
C SER A 347 0.04 15.60 11.31
N VAL A 348 -0.62 15.57 10.15
CA VAL A 348 -1.90 16.28 9.93
C VAL A 348 -3.08 15.61 10.62
N GLU A 349 -3.17 14.29 10.58
CA GLU A 349 -4.23 13.53 11.27
C GLU A 349 -4.24 13.77 12.79
N LEU A 350 -3.07 14.05 13.37
CA LEU A 350 -2.86 14.26 14.79
C LEU A 350 -2.94 15.74 15.19
N PHE A 351 -2.27 16.62 14.44
CA PHE A 351 -2.06 18.01 14.83
C PHE A 351 -2.72 19.01 13.86
N GLY A 352 -3.53 18.55 12.92
CA GLY A 352 -4.28 19.40 11.99
C GLY A 352 -5.35 20.22 12.69
N LYS A 353 -5.64 21.43 12.18
CA LYS A 353 -6.63 22.33 12.80
C LYS A 353 -8.07 21.80 12.73
N ILE A 354 -8.36 20.94 11.76
CA ILE A 354 -9.68 20.32 11.59
C ILE A 354 -10.08 19.41 12.76
N TRP A 355 -9.12 19.10 13.63
CA TRP A 355 -9.21 18.18 14.75
C TRP A 355 -8.92 18.90 16.08
N GLU A 356 -9.69 19.95 16.39
CA GLU A 356 -9.44 20.81 17.57
C GLU A 356 -9.41 20.04 18.89
N ASP A 357 -10.29 19.06 19.05
CA ASP A 357 -10.35 18.14 20.19
C ASP A 357 -9.06 17.32 20.34
N ARG A 358 -8.57 16.78 19.23
CA ARG A 358 -7.32 16.01 19.18
C ARG A 358 -6.12 16.86 19.51
N LEU A 359 -6.09 18.06 18.95
CA LEU A 359 -5.02 19.01 19.18
C LEU A 359 -4.98 19.48 20.64
N ALA A 360 -6.14 19.77 21.23
CA ALA A 360 -6.25 20.14 22.65
C ALA A 360 -5.73 19.00 23.54
N PHE A 361 -6.22 17.77 23.32
CA PHE A 361 -5.74 16.61 24.06
C PHE A 361 -4.23 16.39 23.90
N ALA A 362 -3.72 16.50 22.67
CA ALA A 362 -2.31 16.29 22.41
C ALA A 362 -1.45 17.32 23.15
N ASN A 363 -1.88 18.58 23.22
CA ASN A 363 -1.19 19.62 24.00
C ASN A 363 -1.24 19.35 25.52
N ASP A 364 -2.34 18.81 26.03
CA ASP A 364 -2.50 18.52 27.46
C ASP A 364 -1.79 17.22 27.89
N ASN A 365 -1.55 16.29 26.94
CA ASN A 365 -1.03 14.95 27.19
C ASN A 365 0.21 14.62 26.36
N LEU A 366 1.04 15.63 26.08
CA LEU A 366 2.17 15.51 25.14
C LEU A 366 3.08 14.32 25.43
N ASN A 367 3.45 14.11 26.69
CA ASN A 367 4.31 12.99 27.05
C ASN A 367 3.68 11.63 26.71
N GLU A 368 2.37 11.48 26.89
CA GLU A 368 1.66 10.24 26.51
C GLU A 368 1.50 10.14 24.99
N VAL A 369 1.06 11.20 24.32
CA VAL A 369 0.97 11.22 22.85
C VAL A 369 2.31 10.89 22.22
N PHE A 370 3.39 11.52 22.66
CA PHE A 370 4.72 11.23 22.15
C PHE A 370 5.15 9.80 22.47
N LYS A 371 4.94 9.28 23.68
CA LYS A 371 5.21 7.86 24.00
C LYS A 371 4.55 6.88 23.03
N HIS A 372 3.39 7.25 22.47
CA HIS A 372 2.63 6.47 21.48
C HIS A 372 2.93 6.83 20.01
N LEU A 373 3.67 7.91 19.72
CA LEU A 373 4.18 8.19 18.38
C LEU A 373 5.47 7.42 18.08
N PHE A 374 6.15 6.95 19.12
CA PHE A 374 7.35 6.11 19.05
C PHE A 374 7.04 4.61 19.02
N THR A 375 5.97 4.17 18.35
CA THR A 375 5.50 2.77 18.34
C THR A 375 6.40 1.80 17.57
N HIS A 376 7.68 2.15 17.38
CA HIS A 376 8.64 1.19 16.87
C HIS A 376 8.82 0.07 17.89
N PRO A 377 8.63 -1.22 17.53
CA PRO A 377 8.71 -2.35 18.47
C PRO A 377 10.05 -2.43 19.24
N GLY A 378 11.13 -1.99 18.60
CA GLY A 378 12.47 -1.90 19.20
C GLY A 378 12.75 -0.65 20.06
N VAL A 379 11.78 0.24 20.31
CA VAL A 379 11.98 1.48 21.08
C VAL A 379 11.39 1.37 22.49
N GLY A 380 12.26 1.38 23.50
CA GLY A 380 11.89 1.38 24.91
C GLY A 380 11.83 2.78 25.54
N PRO A 381 11.54 2.88 26.85
CA PRO A 381 11.47 4.16 27.54
C PRO A 381 12.75 5.03 27.43
N GLN A 382 13.94 4.43 27.50
CA GLN A 382 15.21 5.17 27.44
C GLN A 382 15.49 5.69 26.03
N GLU A 383 15.20 4.87 25.01
CA GLU A 383 15.35 5.24 23.61
C GLU A 383 14.42 6.41 23.26
N ARG A 384 13.22 6.48 23.83
CA ARG A 384 12.28 7.59 23.61
C ARG A 384 12.86 8.94 24.02
N ASP A 385 13.52 9.02 25.18
CA ASP A 385 14.14 10.27 25.64
C ASP A 385 15.28 10.70 24.71
N ALA A 386 16.07 9.74 24.22
CA ALA A 386 17.13 10.01 23.24
C ALA A 386 16.58 10.48 21.88
N ILE A 387 15.48 9.90 21.40
CA ILE A 387 14.80 10.35 20.17
C ILE A 387 14.26 11.76 20.36
N TRP A 388 13.66 12.04 21.52
CA TRP A 388 13.17 13.37 21.85
C TRP A 388 14.28 14.41 21.83
N ASP A 389 15.42 14.13 22.48
CA ASP A 389 16.58 15.02 22.46
C ASP A 389 17.10 15.25 21.03
N PHE A 390 17.27 14.19 20.24
CA PHE A 390 17.79 14.28 18.88
C PHE A 390 16.91 15.11 17.93
N TYR A 391 15.59 14.93 17.98
CA TYR A 391 14.66 15.63 17.09
C TYR A 391 14.16 16.96 17.65
N PHE A 392 14.20 17.21 18.95
CA PHE A 392 13.61 18.44 19.52
C PHE A 392 14.59 19.25 20.36
N ASN A 393 15.83 18.79 20.52
CA ASN A 393 16.83 19.40 21.40
C ASN A 393 16.28 19.66 22.81
N ASN A 394 15.44 18.76 23.31
CA ASN A 394 14.72 18.87 24.58
C ASN A 394 13.88 20.16 24.75
N LYS A 395 13.50 20.82 23.65
CA LYS A 395 12.61 21.98 23.70
C LYS A 395 11.19 21.56 24.08
N GLU A 396 10.48 22.45 24.76
CA GLU A 396 9.04 22.30 24.99
C GLU A 396 8.30 22.23 23.66
N TRP A 397 7.26 21.40 23.60
CA TRP A 397 6.45 21.26 22.40
C TRP A 397 5.81 22.59 21.98
N ASN A 398 5.96 22.92 20.69
CA ASN A 398 5.20 23.95 20.03
C ASN A 398 4.70 23.39 18.70
N ARG A 399 3.38 23.25 18.57
CA ARG A 399 2.74 22.72 17.36
C ARG A 399 3.20 23.42 16.08
N THR A 400 3.29 24.74 16.08
CA THR A 400 3.65 25.51 14.87
C THR A 400 5.10 25.27 14.47
N GLU A 401 6.00 25.19 15.45
CA GLU A 401 7.45 25.04 15.20
C GLU A 401 7.86 23.59 14.95
N HIS A 402 7.23 22.63 15.64
CA HIS A 402 7.73 21.26 15.75
C HIS A 402 6.97 20.24 14.89
N ARG A 403 5.81 20.59 14.33
CA ARG A 403 4.98 19.64 13.58
C ARG A 403 5.67 19.00 12.36
N ILE A 404 6.48 19.77 11.62
CA ILE A 404 7.27 19.24 10.51
C ILE A 404 8.33 18.28 11.05
N ARG A 405 8.97 18.61 12.17
CA ARG A 405 10.00 17.76 12.78
C ARG A 405 9.43 16.46 13.35
N VAL A 406 8.18 16.47 13.82
CA VAL A 406 7.43 15.25 14.13
C VAL A 406 7.21 14.40 12.88
N ALA A 407 6.82 15.01 11.76
CA ALA A 407 6.68 14.28 10.50
C ALA A 407 8.03 13.70 10.03
N GLU A 408 9.14 14.40 10.20
CA GLU A 408 10.49 13.90 9.89
C GLU A 408 10.82 12.66 10.73
N MET A 409 10.70 12.77 12.05
CA MET A 409 10.95 11.70 13.01
C MET A 409 10.08 10.46 12.75
N MET A 410 8.79 10.66 12.50
CA MET A 410 7.85 9.59 12.19
C MET A 410 8.18 8.94 10.84
N SER A 411 8.54 9.73 9.82
CA SER A 411 8.97 9.19 8.53
C SER A 411 10.19 8.30 8.68
N ASP A 412 11.13 8.69 9.55
CA ASP A 412 12.35 7.93 9.78
C ASP A 412 12.08 6.61 10.52
N SER A 413 11.29 6.66 11.59
CA SER A 413 10.97 5.50 12.43
C SER A 413 10.01 4.51 11.78
N LEU A 414 9.11 4.95 10.92
CA LEU A 414 8.03 4.11 10.41
C LEU A 414 8.23 3.68 8.96
N PHE A 415 9.11 4.37 8.22
CA PHE A 415 9.32 4.14 6.79
C PHE A 415 10.80 4.12 6.40
N ASN A 416 11.51 5.26 6.51
CA ASN A 416 12.80 5.45 5.85
C ASN A 416 13.86 4.44 6.30
N PHE A 417 13.97 4.19 7.61
CA PHE A 417 14.94 3.24 8.15
C PHE A 417 14.61 1.80 7.70
N GLU A 418 13.35 1.40 7.87
CA GLU A 418 12.90 0.03 7.61
C GLU A 418 12.85 -0.32 6.12
N GLU A 419 12.54 0.65 5.26
CA GLU A 419 12.63 0.50 3.81
C GLU A 419 14.06 0.15 3.39
N LEU A 420 15.04 0.89 3.91
CA LEU A 420 16.45 0.64 3.62
C LEU A 420 16.93 -0.69 4.20
N LEU A 421 16.45 -1.09 5.38
CA LEU A 421 16.72 -2.41 5.95
C LEU A 421 16.21 -3.52 5.04
N GLY A 422 14.95 -3.44 4.61
CA GLY A 422 14.34 -4.44 3.72
C GLY A 422 15.06 -4.56 2.39
N VAL A 423 15.33 -3.42 1.73
CA VAL A 423 16.12 -3.38 0.49
C VAL A 423 17.50 -3.98 0.68
N TYR A 424 18.20 -3.62 1.75
CA TYR A 424 19.52 -4.17 2.02
C TYR A 424 19.48 -5.69 2.23
N LEU A 425 18.63 -6.18 3.13
CA LEU A 425 18.54 -7.61 3.45
C LEU A 425 18.19 -8.42 2.20
N GLN A 426 17.17 -8.02 1.45
CA GLN A 426 16.79 -8.72 0.23
C GLN A 426 17.89 -8.67 -0.83
N SER A 427 18.54 -7.51 -1.03
CA SER A 427 19.56 -7.34 -2.08
C SER A 427 20.79 -8.23 -1.91
N ARG A 428 21.08 -8.68 -0.69
CA ARG A 428 22.19 -9.60 -0.41
C ARG A 428 21.94 -11.03 -0.86
N GLN A 429 20.68 -11.42 -0.93
CA GLN A 429 20.25 -12.79 -1.20
C GLN A 429 19.54 -12.93 -2.56
N SER A 430 19.04 -11.83 -3.12
CA SER A 430 18.28 -11.82 -4.38
C SER A 430 19.13 -12.23 -5.59
N LEU A 431 18.54 -13.05 -6.45
CA LEU A 431 19.06 -13.38 -7.78
C LEU A 431 18.61 -12.36 -8.84
N SER A 432 17.61 -11.53 -8.51
CA SER A 432 17.03 -10.53 -9.39
C SER A 432 17.33 -9.10 -8.94
N ASN A 433 17.18 -8.16 -9.88
CA ASN A 433 17.43 -6.74 -9.64
C ASN A 433 16.38 -6.14 -8.68
N ILE A 434 16.86 -5.26 -7.80
CA ILE A 434 16.04 -4.43 -6.93
C ILE A 434 16.21 -2.97 -7.37
N TYR A 435 15.13 -2.20 -7.42
CA TYR A 435 15.14 -0.79 -7.81
C TYR A 435 14.55 0.05 -6.68
N LEU A 436 15.31 1.04 -6.20
CA LEU A 436 14.89 1.94 -5.14
C LEU A 436 14.60 3.33 -5.72
N TYR A 437 13.52 3.98 -5.27
CA TYR A 437 13.25 5.39 -5.56
C TYR A 437 12.90 6.20 -4.31
N LYS A 438 13.00 7.53 -4.47
CA LYS A 438 12.41 8.51 -3.58
C LYS A 438 11.55 9.49 -4.39
N PHE A 439 10.31 9.68 -3.97
CA PHE A 439 9.39 10.59 -4.64
C PHE A 439 9.40 11.95 -3.94
N ASN A 440 9.91 12.98 -4.63
CA ASN A 440 10.10 14.33 -4.10
C ASN A 440 9.17 15.38 -4.75
N TYR A 441 8.48 15.03 -5.83
CA TYR A 441 7.63 15.95 -6.57
C TYR A 441 6.38 16.36 -5.76
N ILE A 442 6.28 17.65 -5.42
CA ILE A 442 5.12 18.23 -4.75
C ILE A 442 4.08 18.63 -5.80
N GLY A 443 2.98 17.89 -5.83
CA GLY A 443 1.88 18.12 -6.76
C GLY A 443 1.01 19.33 -6.45
N SER A 444 0.12 19.66 -7.38
CA SER A 444 -0.93 20.68 -7.13
C SER A 444 -1.93 20.27 -6.05
N TRP A 445 -2.02 18.97 -5.76
CA TRP A 445 -2.86 18.37 -4.73
C TRP A 445 -2.10 17.21 -4.07
N GLY A 446 -2.21 17.07 -2.75
CA GLY A 446 -1.73 15.93 -1.97
C GLY A 446 -2.76 15.54 -0.92
N TYR A 447 -2.60 14.36 -0.32
CA TYR A 447 -3.52 13.78 0.66
C TYR A 447 -3.80 14.72 1.84
N VAL A 448 -2.82 15.57 2.20
CA VAL A 448 -2.98 16.63 3.21
C VAL A 448 -4.10 17.63 2.90
N ASN A 449 -4.48 17.80 1.62
CA ASN A 449 -5.61 18.63 1.22
C ASN A 449 -6.95 18.10 1.74
N MET A 450 -7.09 16.79 2.00
CA MET A 450 -8.30 16.24 2.61
C MET A 450 -8.56 16.77 4.02
N TYR A 451 -7.53 17.33 4.65
CA TYR A 451 -7.59 17.93 5.98
C TYR A 451 -7.62 19.48 5.94
N GLY A 452 -7.83 20.07 4.76
CA GLY A 452 -7.86 21.52 4.57
C GLY A 452 -6.48 22.18 4.57
N GLU A 453 -5.40 21.43 4.35
CA GLU A 453 -4.03 21.94 4.30
C GLU A 453 -3.45 21.91 2.89
N SER A 454 -2.26 22.48 2.69
CA SER A 454 -1.62 22.63 1.38
C SER A 454 -0.31 21.86 1.34
N PRO A 455 -0.05 21.01 0.32
CA PRO A 455 1.14 20.17 0.23
C PRO A 455 2.45 20.97 0.26
N ASN A 456 2.42 22.25 -0.15
CA ASN A 456 3.57 23.16 -0.11
C ASN A 456 4.06 23.51 1.31
N HIS A 457 3.29 23.22 2.37
CA HIS A 457 3.60 23.63 3.74
C HIS A 457 3.95 22.47 4.69
N HIS A 458 4.24 21.28 4.15
CA HIS A 458 4.48 20.08 4.96
C HIS A 458 5.92 19.54 4.89
N GLY A 459 6.87 20.33 4.39
CA GLY A 459 8.29 19.94 4.37
C GLY A 459 8.65 18.84 3.35
N GLY A 460 7.68 18.33 2.60
CA GLY A 460 7.89 17.33 1.55
C GLY A 460 6.58 16.68 1.10
N VAL A 461 6.72 15.60 0.36
CA VAL A 461 5.62 14.81 -0.21
C VAL A 461 5.09 13.85 0.83
N ALA A 462 3.78 13.84 1.07
CA ALA A 462 3.16 13.02 2.09
C ALA A 462 2.94 11.58 1.60
N HIS A 463 2.78 10.65 2.53
CA HIS A 463 2.32 9.29 2.22
C HIS A 463 1.03 9.33 1.39
N LEU A 464 0.96 8.45 0.37
CA LEU A 464 -0.12 8.31 -0.63
C LEU A 464 -0.07 9.31 -1.81
N ASP A 465 0.72 10.39 -1.71
CA ASP A 465 0.77 11.42 -2.76
C ASP A 465 1.38 10.91 -4.08
N ASP A 466 2.24 9.91 -4.05
CA ASP A 466 2.85 9.33 -5.26
C ASP A 466 1.89 8.40 -6.03
N VAL A 467 1.00 7.70 -5.32
CA VAL A 467 0.01 6.77 -5.91
C VAL A 467 -0.91 7.48 -6.92
N ARG A 468 -1.24 8.77 -6.73
CA ARG A 468 -2.15 9.50 -7.64
C ARG A 468 -1.56 9.67 -9.04
N TYR A 469 -0.24 9.52 -9.16
CA TYR A 469 0.49 9.60 -10.42
C TYR A 469 0.57 8.25 -11.14
N ILE A 470 0.06 7.17 -10.53
CA ILE A 470 0.00 5.81 -11.09
C ILE A 470 -1.45 5.37 -11.29
N MET A 471 -2.31 5.75 -10.36
CA MET A 471 -3.71 5.34 -10.26
C MET A 471 -4.59 6.57 -10.09
N SER A 472 -5.81 6.51 -10.63
CA SER A 472 -6.77 7.59 -10.48
C SER A 472 -7.30 7.57 -9.06
N MET A 473 -7.44 8.73 -8.46
CA MET A 473 -8.07 8.91 -7.16
C MET A 473 -9.27 9.83 -7.36
N PRO A 474 -10.48 9.30 -7.60
CA PRO A 474 -11.66 10.12 -7.90
C PRO A 474 -12.02 11.15 -6.82
N TRP A 475 -11.54 10.94 -5.59
CA TRP A 475 -11.69 11.82 -4.44
C TRP A 475 -10.58 12.88 -4.31
N ALA A 476 -9.54 12.82 -5.14
CA ALA A 476 -8.45 13.80 -5.17
C ALA A 476 -8.74 14.98 -6.13
N GLY A 477 -8.03 16.08 -5.95
CA GLY A 477 -8.10 17.23 -6.85
C GLY A 477 -7.56 16.95 -8.26
N PRO A 478 -8.00 17.73 -9.27
CA PRO A 478 -7.60 17.53 -10.66
C PRO A 478 -6.09 17.75 -10.86
N HIS A 479 -5.52 17.10 -11.88
CA HIS A 479 -4.13 17.31 -12.28
C HIS A 479 -3.98 18.59 -13.12
N ASN A 480 -3.02 19.45 -12.76
CA ASN A 480 -2.57 20.52 -13.65
C ASN A 480 -1.66 19.95 -14.78
N GLU A 481 -1.18 20.81 -15.69
CA GLU A 481 -0.35 20.36 -16.81
C GLU A 481 1.00 19.76 -16.41
N GLU A 482 1.57 20.18 -15.28
CA GLU A 482 2.81 19.62 -14.76
C GLU A 482 2.58 18.25 -14.12
N ASP A 483 1.51 18.11 -13.33
CA ASP A 483 1.07 16.84 -12.77
C ASP A 483 0.79 15.81 -13.88
N LYS A 484 0.14 16.22 -14.98
CA LYS A 484 -0.09 15.34 -16.14
C LYS A 484 1.23 14.84 -16.74
N ARG A 485 2.28 15.67 -16.75
CA ARG A 485 3.62 15.23 -17.19
C ARG A 485 4.25 14.28 -16.17
N MET A 486 4.05 14.50 -14.88
CA MET A 486 4.51 13.58 -13.84
C MET A 486 3.82 12.21 -13.97
N VAL A 487 2.50 12.19 -14.18
CA VAL A 487 1.73 10.96 -14.47
C VAL A 487 2.40 10.20 -15.61
N LYS A 488 2.72 10.89 -16.71
CA LYS A 488 3.35 10.28 -17.87
C LYS A 488 4.73 9.72 -17.58
N LEU A 489 5.61 10.48 -16.94
CA LEU A 489 6.95 10.02 -16.58
C LEU A 489 6.88 8.79 -15.67
N TYR A 490 6.09 8.87 -14.60
CA TYR A 490 6.06 7.84 -13.56
C TYR A 490 5.43 6.54 -14.06
N THR A 491 4.28 6.61 -14.74
CA THR A 491 3.65 5.42 -15.35
C THR A 491 4.46 4.85 -16.51
N SER A 492 5.29 5.63 -17.21
CA SER A 492 6.20 5.09 -18.22
C SER A 492 7.22 4.15 -17.60
N MET A 493 7.90 4.60 -16.52
CA MET A 493 8.93 3.82 -15.84
C MET A 493 8.33 2.59 -15.14
N ILE A 494 7.20 2.75 -14.45
CA ILE A 494 6.48 1.64 -13.83
C ILE A 494 5.99 0.64 -14.89
N GLY A 495 5.44 1.13 -16.01
CA GLY A 495 5.03 0.30 -17.13
C GLY A 495 6.18 -0.49 -17.76
N ASN A 496 7.38 0.11 -17.85
CA ASN A 496 8.58 -0.59 -18.31
C ASN A 496 8.97 -1.72 -17.35
N PHE A 497 8.95 -1.46 -16.04
CA PHE A 497 9.21 -2.50 -15.04
C PHE A 497 8.18 -3.64 -15.13
N ILE A 498 6.87 -3.33 -15.24
CA ILE A 498 5.82 -4.33 -15.42
C ILE A 498 6.07 -5.18 -16.68
N ARG A 499 6.52 -4.55 -17.78
CA ARG A 499 6.79 -5.26 -19.05
C ARG A 499 8.03 -6.15 -19.01
N SER A 500 9.14 -5.65 -18.47
CA SER A 500 10.47 -6.26 -18.66
C SER A 500 11.20 -6.57 -17.35
N GLY A 501 10.86 -5.91 -16.24
CA GLY A 501 11.62 -5.95 -14.99
C GLY A 501 12.72 -4.88 -14.92
N ASN A 502 12.82 -4.00 -15.92
CA ASN A 502 13.71 -2.84 -15.92
C ASN A 502 12.89 -1.56 -16.09
N PRO A 503 12.95 -0.60 -15.15
CA PRO A 503 12.15 0.63 -15.22
C PRO A 503 12.74 1.75 -16.07
N SER A 504 13.96 1.57 -16.60
CA SER A 504 14.67 2.60 -17.35
C SER A 504 13.87 3.08 -18.57
N LEU A 505 13.99 4.38 -18.87
CA LEU A 505 13.59 4.96 -20.16
C LEU A 505 14.84 5.12 -21.02
N GLU A 506 14.68 5.27 -22.34
CA GLU A 506 15.82 5.47 -23.25
C GLU A 506 16.71 6.65 -22.83
N GLN A 507 16.09 7.73 -22.32
CA GLN A 507 16.77 8.95 -21.91
C GLN A 507 17.18 8.95 -20.42
N ASN A 508 16.60 8.06 -19.61
CA ASN A 508 16.78 8.02 -18.16
C ASN A 508 17.08 6.60 -17.70
N SER A 509 18.36 6.29 -17.50
CA SER A 509 18.79 5.00 -16.93
C SER A 509 18.48 4.96 -15.44
N TRP A 510 17.72 3.94 -15.03
CA TRP A 510 17.47 3.64 -13.64
C TRP A 510 18.23 2.38 -13.27
N LEU A 511 19.39 2.56 -12.64
CA LEU A 511 20.26 1.47 -12.26
C LEU A 511 19.72 0.72 -11.03
N PRO A 512 19.89 -0.61 -10.97
CA PRO A 512 19.47 -1.38 -9.81
C PRO A 512 20.30 -1.03 -8.57
N PHE A 513 19.68 -1.15 -7.40
CA PHE A 513 20.33 -1.05 -6.12
C PHE A 513 21.34 -2.19 -5.92
N ARG A 514 22.52 -1.87 -5.39
CA ARG A 514 23.57 -2.83 -5.03
C ARG A 514 24.08 -2.54 -3.61
N PRO A 515 24.30 -3.56 -2.76
CA PRO A 515 25.03 -3.39 -1.51
C PRO A 515 26.39 -2.69 -1.74
N GLY A 516 26.78 -1.74 -0.88
CA GLY A 516 28.05 -1.02 -1.01
C GLY A 516 28.04 0.13 -2.04
N ARG A 517 27.15 0.07 -3.03
CA ARG A 517 27.03 1.05 -4.13
C ARG A 517 25.61 1.58 -4.25
N GLY A 518 24.92 1.71 -3.12
CA GLY A 518 23.50 2.07 -3.05
C GLY A 518 23.18 3.28 -3.93
N ARG A 519 22.21 3.10 -4.83
CA ARG A 519 21.70 4.15 -5.70
C ARG A 519 20.18 4.12 -5.64
N LEU A 520 19.56 5.28 -5.76
CA LEU A 520 18.13 5.42 -5.89
C LEU A 520 17.79 6.47 -6.95
N LEU A 521 16.62 6.35 -7.55
CA LEU A 521 16.09 7.37 -8.46
C LEU A 521 15.27 8.39 -7.67
N ASN A 522 15.59 9.68 -7.79
CA ASN A 522 14.78 10.75 -7.22
C ASN A 522 13.82 11.27 -8.28
N PHE A 523 12.51 11.25 -8.01
CA PHE A 523 11.51 11.94 -8.82
C PHE A 523 11.31 13.35 -8.27
N ASN A 524 12.09 14.33 -8.76
CA ASN A 524 12.02 15.72 -8.29
C ASN A 524 10.99 16.54 -9.07
N SER A 525 10.90 16.31 -10.38
CA SER A 525 9.93 16.94 -11.27
C SER A 525 9.65 16.06 -12.50
N PRO A 526 8.67 16.38 -13.34
CA PRO A 526 8.43 15.67 -14.59
C PRO A 526 9.59 15.70 -15.60
N PHE A 527 10.57 16.59 -15.38
CA PHE A 527 11.75 16.75 -16.23
C PHE A 527 13.04 16.36 -15.50
N ASP A 528 12.92 15.99 -14.22
CA ASP A 528 14.05 15.72 -13.35
C ASP A 528 13.80 14.44 -12.56
N ALA A 529 14.15 13.32 -13.20
CA ALA A 529 14.27 12.00 -12.57
C ALA A 529 15.72 11.54 -12.63
N GLN A 530 16.47 11.79 -11.56
CA GLN A 530 17.92 11.61 -11.51
C GLN A 530 18.36 10.53 -10.52
N MET A 531 19.35 9.74 -10.95
CA MET A 531 20.02 8.79 -10.08
C MET A 531 20.83 9.54 -9.03
N SER A 532 20.75 9.08 -7.79
CA SER A 532 21.54 9.59 -6.68
C SER A 532 22.18 8.45 -5.91
N ARG A 533 23.43 8.64 -5.48
CA ARG A 533 24.05 7.80 -4.44
C ARG A 533 23.67 8.26 -3.02
N CYS A 534 23.05 9.43 -2.89
CA CYS A 534 22.55 9.90 -1.61
C CYS A 534 21.33 9.07 -1.24
N LEU A 535 21.43 8.33 -0.13
CA LEU A 535 20.30 7.60 0.46
C LEU A 535 19.09 8.52 0.64
N PRO A 536 17.86 7.97 0.68
CA PRO A 536 16.68 8.78 0.87
C PRO A 536 16.64 9.43 2.27
N PHE A 537 17.60 9.05 3.12
CA PHE A 537 17.67 9.23 4.55
C PHE A 537 19.04 9.83 4.94
N PRO A 538 19.08 11.03 5.54
CA PRO A 538 20.33 11.68 5.92
C PRO A 538 21.16 10.89 6.93
N LEU A 539 22.48 10.90 6.73
CA LEU A 539 23.47 10.17 7.52
C LEU A 539 23.32 10.30 9.05
N PRO A 540 23.20 11.51 9.63
CA PRO A 540 23.09 11.65 11.08
C PRO A 540 21.84 10.94 11.63
N ARG A 541 20.73 10.98 10.87
CA ARG A 541 19.49 10.30 11.24
C ARG A 541 19.65 8.78 11.08
N LEU A 542 20.27 8.31 10.00
CA LEU A 542 20.58 6.88 9.82
C LEU A 542 21.45 6.30 10.94
N SER A 543 22.56 6.98 11.26
CA SER A 543 23.43 6.56 12.34
C SER A 543 22.71 6.56 13.68
N PHE A 544 21.88 7.57 13.93
CA PHE A 544 21.07 7.65 15.14
C PHE A 544 20.10 6.46 15.25
N TRP A 545 19.32 6.16 14.21
CA TRP A 545 18.37 5.03 14.24
C TRP A 545 19.06 3.67 14.33
N ARG A 546 20.24 3.50 13.70
CA ARG A 546 21.06 2.28 13.89
C ARG A 546 21.45 2.06 15.35
N GLN A 547 21.81 3.13 16.04
CA GLN A 547 22.16 3.08 17.45
C GLN A 547 20.93 2.79 18.31
N ILE A 548 19.83 3.52 18.09
CA ILE A 548 18.57 3.36 18.84
C ILE A 548 18.03 1.94 18.73
N LEU A 549 18.09 1.35 17.53
CA LEU A 549 17.57 0.00 17.28
C LEU A 549 18.61 -1.10 17.49
N ASN A 550 19.78 -0.78 18.04
CA ASN A 550 20.88 -1.73 18.31
C ASN A 550 21.23 -2.62 17.10
N VAL A 551 21.24 -2.02 15.90
CA VAL A 551 21.50 -2.76 14.66
C VAL A 551 22.92 -3.33 14.69
N PRO A 552 23.12 -4.65 14.54
CA PRO A 552 24.44 -5.25 14.58
C PRO A 552 25.39 -4.66 13.53
N TRP A 553 26.66 -4.49 13.88
CA TRP A 553 27.66 -3.86 13.01
C TRP A 553 27.81 -4.56 11.64
N PHE A 554 27.58 -5.87 11.56
CA PHE A 554 27.64 -6.62 10.29
C PHE A 554 26.40 -6.42 9.41
N LEU A 555 25.37 -5.78 9.95
CA LEU A 555 24.24 -5.20 9.24
C LEU A 555 24.41 -3.68 9.11
N HIS A 556 25.59 -3.12 9.37
CA HIS A 556 25.86 -1.74 8.99
C HIS A 556 26.19 -1.73 7.51
N TRP A 557 25.33 -1.08 6.76
CA TRP A 557 25.46 -0.96 5.32
C TRP A 557 26.46 0.16 5.05
N ASP A 558 27.59 -0.16 4.41
CA ASP A 558 28.56 0.81 3.91
C ASP A 558 27.97 1.49 2.67
N TYR A 559 27.46 2.72 2.81
CA TYR A 559 27.04 3.52 1.66
C TYR A 559 28.03 4.64 1.43
N LEU A 560 28.25 5.00 0.16
CA LEU A 560 28.85 6.27 -0.21
C LEU A 560 27.79 7.36 0.03
N THR A 561 28.00 8.17 1.05
CA THR A 561 27.01 9.12 1.57
C THR A 561 27.31 10.54 1.12
N CYS A 562 26.29 11.28 0.69
CA CYS A 562 26.40 12.71 0.45
C CYS A 562 26.16 13.49 1.74
N SER A 563 27.09 14.37 2.11
CA SER A 563 26.82 15.46 3.05
C SER A 563 25.91 16.47 2.34
N LEU A 564 24.76 16.82 2.94
CA LEU A 564 23.83 17.81 2.38
C LEU A 564 24.39 19.25 2.39
N ASN A 565 25.55 19.49 3.00
CA ASN A 565 26.10 20.83 3.26
C ASN A 565 27.46 21.13 2.62
N ASP A 566 27.93 20.29 1.69
CA ASP A 566 29.29 20.47 1.18
C ASP A 566 29.35 20.32 -0.35
N GLU A 567 29.35 21.47 -1.03
CA GLU A 567 29.49 21.60 -2.49
C GLU A 567 30.79 20.93 -3.01
N THR A 568 31.80 20.77 -2.16
CA THR A 568 33.04 20.09 -2.55
C THR A 568 32.90 18.57 -2.60
N SER A 569 32.07 17.97 -1.73
CA SER A 569 31.77 16.54 -1.80
C SER A 569 30.82 16.20 -2.96
N VAL A 570 29.90 17.09 -3.36
CA VAL A 570 29.09 16.90 -4.58
C VAL A 570 29.97 16.92 -5.84
N LYS A 571 30.97 17.80 -5.93
CA LYS A 571 31.93 17.84 -7.04
C LYS A 571 32.86 16.61 -7.07
N ALA A 572 33.40 16.19 -5.93
CA ALA A 572 34.27 15.02 -5.85
C ALA A 572 33.53 13.72 -6.19
N VAL A 573 32.25 13.62 -5.79
CA VAL A 573 31.36 12.51 -6.15
C VAL A 573 31.07 12.53 -7.66
N ASN A 574 30.94 13.72 -8.27
CA ASN A 574 30.77 13.87 -9.72
C ASN A 574 31.98 13.49 -10.57
N GLU A 575 33.21 13.77 -10.13
CA GLU A 575 34.43 13.38 -10.86
C GLU A 575 34.71 11.86 -10.81
N VAL A 576 34.28 11.18 -9.73
CA VAL A 576 34.34 9.71 -9.64
C VAL A 576 33.27 9.04 -10.53
N PHE A 577 32.14 9.71 -10.81
CA PHE A 577 31.11 9.17 -11.70
C PHE A 577 31.55 9.05 -13.15
N GLU A 578 32.34 10.00 -13.67
CA GLU A 578 32.82 9.96 -15.05
C GLU A 578 33.82 8.82 -15.29
N THR A 579 34.60 8.44 -14.29
CA THR A 579 35.65 7.41 -14.42
C THR A 579 35.09 5.99 -14.31
N ASP A 580 34.07 5.74 -13.49
CA ASP A 580 33.42 4.43 -13.35
C ASP A 580 32.52 4.08 -14.56
N ASP A 581 31.79 5.04 -15.13
CA ASP A 581 30.93 4.82 -16.32
C ASP A 581 31.76 4.50 -17.58
N ILE A 582 33.03 4.94 -17.62
CA ILE A 582 33.99 4.56 -18.67
C ILE A 582 34.46 3.10 -18.52
N LEU A 583 34.50 2.56 -17.30
CA LEU A 583 34.90 1.18 -17.06
C LEU A 583 33.78 0.18 -17.36
N GLU A 584 32.51 0.51 -17.08
CA GLU A 584 31.36 -0.34 -17.44
C GLU A 584 31.09 -0.38 -18.96
N LYS A 585 31.45 0.67 -19.72
CA LYS A 585 31.37 0.64 -21.20
C LYS A 585 32.47 -0.21 -21.86
N ASN A 586 33.52 -0.57 -21.13
CA ASN A 586 34.66 -1.34 -21.65
C ASN A 586 34.67 -2.82 -21.24
N VAL A 587 33.61 -3.29 -20.57
CA VAL A 587 33.39 -4.72 -20.30
C VAL A 587 32.12 -5.15 -21.04
N VAL A 588 32.28 -5.42 -22.33
CA VAL A 588 31.31 -6.15 -23.18
C VAL A 588 31.83 -7.56 -23.41
#